data_AF-A0A0E9RFI7-F1
#
_entry.id   AF-A0A0E9RFI7-F1
#
_cell.length_a   1.000
_cell.length_b   1.000
_cell.length_c   1.000
_cell.angle_alpha   90.00
_cell.angle_beta   90.00
_cell.angle_gamma   90.00
#
_symmetry.space_group_name_H-M   'P 1'
#
loop_
_entity.id
_entity.type
_entity.pdbx_description
1 polymer ?
#
loop_
_entity_poly.entity_id
_entity_poly.type
_entity_poly.pdbx_seq_one_letter_code
_entity_poly.pdbx_strand_id
1 'polypeptide(L)'
;MMALPYYSTSNYTGFTGTIYATEPTLQIGRLLMEELVNFVERVPKAQTTTCWKNKDIQRLLPGPLKEVVDVWTWKKCYSLQEVNSALSKVQLVGYSQKW
;
A
#
# COMPACT_ATOMS: atom_id res chain seq x y z
N MET A 1 2.09 -8.33 -2.26
CA MET A 1 0.67 -7.91 -2.20
C MET A 1 0.45 -6.61 -1.43
N MET A 2 1.16 -6.34 -0.32
CA MET A 2 0.86 -5.18 0.56
C MET A 2 0.90 -3.81 -0.11
N ALA A 3 1.70 -3.61 -1.15
CA ALA A 3 1.73 -2.36 -1.91
C ALA A 3 0.75 -2.34 -3.10
N LEU A 4 0.09 -3.46 -3.41
CA LEU A 4 -0.77 -3.60 -4.58
C LEU A 4 -1.85 -2.51 -4.66
N PRO A 5 -2.57 -2.18 -3.57
CA PRO A 5 -3.57 -1.12 -3.61
C PRO A 5 -3.02 0.23 -4.08
N TYR A 6 -1.76 0.56 -3.80
CA TYR A 6 -1.15 1.81 -4.25
C TYR A 6 -0.86 1.86 -5.75
N TYR A 7 -0.77 0.71 -6.42
CA TYR A 7 -0.49 0.63 -7.86
C TYR A 7 -1.74 0.31 -8.68
N SER A 8 -2.71 -0.39 -8.10
CA SER A 8 -3.87 -0.88 -8.84
C SER A 8 -5.07 0.06 -8.82
N THR A 9 -5.25 0.92 -7.80
CA THR A 9 -6.34 1.90 -7.84
C THR A 9 -5.96 3.08 -8.73
N SER A 10 -6.93 3.53 -9.55
CA SER A 10 -6.78 4.56 -10.59
C SER A 10 -6.17 5.86 -10.06
N ASN A 11 -6.35 6.14 -8.77
CA ASN A 11 -5.97 7.40 -8.15
C ASN A 11 -4.44 7.61 -8.02
N TYR A 12 -3.61 6.60 -8.25
CA TYR A 12 -2.17 6.68 -7.93
C TYR A 12 -1.22 6.50 -9.11
N THR A 13 -1.44 5.56 -10.03
CA THR A 13 -0.38 5.14 -10.98
C THR A 13 -0.84 4.78 -12.38
N GLY A 14 -2.14 4.96 -12.73
CA GLY A 14 -2.65 4.76 -14.09
C GLY A 14 -2.40 3.35 -14.67
N PHE A 15 -2.12 2.35 -13.83
CA PHE A 15 -1.80 1.00 -14.27
C PHE A 15 -3.05 0.33 -14.87
N THR A 16 -2.94 -0.10 -16.13
CA THR A 16 -4.01 -0.73 -16.92
C THR A 16 -3.76 -2.21 -17.21
N GLY A 17 -2.64 -2.75 -16.77
CA GLY A 17 -2.28 -4.16 -17.00
C GLY A 17 -3.13 -5.14 -16.19
N THR A 18 -3.05 -6.42 -16.56
CA THR A 18 -3.67 -7.52 -15.82
C THR A 18 -2.73 -8.01 -14.72
N ILE A 19 -3.27 -8.27 -13.53
CA ILE A 19 -2.50 -8.78 -12.39
C ILE A 19 -2.83 -10.26 -12.24
N TYR A 20 -1.81 -11.10 -12.15
CA TYR A 20 -1.98 -12.54 -12.01
C TYR A 20 -1.41 -13.05 -10.70
N ALA A 21 -2.14 -13.92 -10.02
CA ALA A 21 -1.67 -14.56 -8.79
C ALA A 21 -2.30 -15.94 -8.61
N THR A 22 -1.63 -16.81 -7.86
CA THR A 22 -2.20 -18.08 -7.41
C THR A 22 -3.20 -17.86 -6.28
N GLU A 23 -4.24 -18.70 -6.23
CA GLU A 23 -5.28 -18.67 -5.18
C GLU A 23 -4.72 -18.56 -3.75
N PRO A 24 -3.80 -19.44 -3.29
CA PRO A 24 -3.31 -19.36 -1.91
C PRO A 24 -2.61 -18.02 -1.61
N THR A 25 -1.93 -17.43 -2.59
CA THR A 25 -1.26 -16.13 -2.43
C THR A 25 -2.29 -15.01 -2.31
N LEU A 26 -3.37 -15.07 -3.10
CA LEU A 26 -4.45 -14.08 -3.06
C LEU A 26 -5.18 -14.10 -1.72
N GLN A 27 -5.50 -15.30 -1.21
CA GLN A 27 -6.21 -15.48 0.06
C GLN A 27 -5.39 -14.97 1.25
N ILE A 28 -4.12 -15.38 1.37
CA ILE A 28 -3.25 -14.92 2.46
C ILE A 28 -3.00 -13.41 2.35
N GLY A 29 -2.77 -12.91 1.13
CA GLY A 29 -2.59 -11.48 0.89
C GLY A 29 -3.80 -10.65 1.32
N ARG A 30 -5.02 -11.13 1.05
CA ARG A 30 -6.26 -10.49 1.50
C ARG A 30 -6.32 -10.38 3.02
N LEU A 31 -6.10 -11.48 3.73
CA LEU A 31 -6.15 -11.50 5.20
C LEU A 31 -5.16 -10.51 5.81
N LEU A 32 -3.92 -10.49 5.31
CA LEU A 32 -2.88 -9.57 5.80
C LEU A 32 -3.23 -8.10 5.54
N MET A 33 -3.79 -7.78 4.38
CA MET A 33 -4.19 -6.40 4.04
C MET A 33 -5.39 -5.94 4.86
N GLU A 34 -6.42 -6.78 5.03
CA GLU A 34 -7.59 -6.46 5.83
C GLU A 34 -7.23 -6.29 7.32
N GLU A 35 -6.39 -7.19 7.86
CA GLU A 35 -5.89 -7.10 9.23
C GLU A 35 -5.08 -5.82 9.47
N LEU A 36 -4.20 -5.45 8.53
CA LEU A 36 -3.43 -4.21 8.63
C LEU A 36 -4.34 -2.98 8.70
N VAL A 37 -5.36 -2.89 7.84
CA VAL A 37 -6.29 -1.76 7.86
C VAL A 37 -7.06 -1.72 9.19
N ASN A 38 -7.56 -2.87 9.64
CA ASN A 38 -8.26 -2.98 10.92
C ASN A 38 -7.40 -2.51 12.10
N PHE A 39 -6.11 -2.86 12.13
CA PHE A 39 -5.20 -2.40 13.19
C PHE A 39 -4.95 -0.88 13.13
N VAL A 40 -4.76 -0.33 11.93
CA VAL A 40 -4.52 1.10 11.76
C VAL A 40 -5.76 1.93 12.13
N GLU A 41 -6.96 1.44 11.83
CA GLU A 41 -8.22 2.14 12.13
C GLU A 41 -8.58 2.15 13.62
N ARG A 42 -8.11 1.16 14.40
CA ARG A 42 -8.31 1.13 15.86
C ARG A 42 -7.57 2.26 16.59
N VAL A 43 -6.53 2.83 15.98
CA VAL A 43 -5.71 3.87 16.61
C VAL A 43 -6.38 5.24 16.46
N PRO A 44 -6.64 5.98 17.56
CA PRO A 44 -7.20 7.34 17.48
C PRO A 44 -6.29 8.27 16.68
N LYS A 45 -6.81 8.80 15.56
CA LYS A 45 -6.06 9.70 14.67
C LYS A 45 -6.17 11.14 15.19
N ALA A 46 -5.37 11.48 16.19
CA ALA A 46 -5.43 12.79 16.87
C ALA A 46 -5.20 13.97 15.92
N GLN A 47 -4.17 13.91 15.06
CA GLN A 47 -3.91 14.90 14.02
C GLN A 47 -3.21 14.26 12.82
N THR A 48 -3.59 14.66 11.60
CA THR A 48 -2.86 14.28 10.39
C THR A 48 -1.67 15.21 10.21
N THR A 49 -0.47 14.76 10.59
CA THR A 49 0.75 15.54 10.36
C THR A 49 1.35 15.21 8.99
N THR A 50 1.62 16.24 8.18
CA THR A 50 2.27 16.11 6.88
C THR A 50 3.53 16.98 6.75
N CYS A 51 3.73 17.94 7.67
CA CYS A 51 4.86 18.86 7.67
C CYS A 51 6.23 18.15 7.71
N TRP A 52 6.33 17.01 8.41
CA TRP A 52 7.55 16.20 8.48
C TRP A 52 8.02 15.62 7.13
N LYS A 53 7.16 15.62 6.10
CA LYS A 53 7.54 15.25 4.73
C LYS A 53 8.21 16.38 3.95
N ASN A 54 8.23 17.60 4.49
CA ASN A 54 8.92 18.72 3.87
C ASN A 54 10.44 18.47 3.89
N LYS A 55 11.08 18.55 2.71
CA LYS A 55 12.52 18.37 2.54
C LYS A 55 13.35 19.35 3.37
N ASP A 56 12.86 20.57 3.56
CA ASP A 56 13.56 21.58 4.35
C ASP A 56 13.52 21.23 5.84
N ILE A 57 12.41 20.68 6.32
CA ILE A 57 12.31 20.18 7.71
C ILE A 57 13.21 18.96 7.90
N GLN A 58 13.26 18.04 6.92
CA GLN A 58 14.11 16.84 7.01
C GLN A 58 15.61 17.16 7.09
N ARG A 59 16.07 18.20 6.40
CA ARG A 59 17.47 18.65 6.45
C ARG A 59 17.91 19.11 7.85
N LEU A 60 16.94 19.59 8.64
CA LEU A 60 17.13 20.09 10.00
C LEU A 60 17.08 18.97 11.06
N LEU A 61 16.66 17.75 10.69
CA LEU A 61 16.63 16.63 11.61
C LEU A 61 18.06 16.19 11.96
N PRO A 62 18.30 15.73 13.19
CA PRO A 62 19.58 15.11 13.56
C PRO A 62 19.76 13.78 12.81
N GLY A 63 21.01 13.34 12.64
CA GLY A 63 21.26 11.93 12.30
C GLY A 63 20.75 11.03 13.45
N PRO A 64 20.22 9.82 13.21
CA PRO A 64 20.03 9.08 11.95
C PRO A 64 18.72 9.39 11.19
N LEU A 65 17.86 10.28 11.73
CA LEU A 65 16.56 10.59 11.12
C LEU A 65 16.69 11.32 9.78
N LYS A 66 17.75 12.12 9.63
CA LYS A 66 18.12 12.78 8.36
C LYS A 66 18.51 11.80 7.24
N GLU A 67 18.92 10.58 7.60
CA GLU A 67 19.44 9.58 6.66
C GLU A 67 18.34 8.66 6.11
N VAL A 68 17.10 8.79 6.60
CA VAL A 68 15.97 8.01 6.11
C VAL A 68 15.67 8.40 4.66
N VAL A 69 15.70 7.40 3.77
CA VAL A 69 15.59 7.60 2.33
C VAL A 69 14.13 7.81 1.90
N ASP A 70 13.92 8.79 1.02
CA ASP A 70 12.68 9.03 0.27
C ASP A 70 11.39 9.17 1.09
N VAL A 71 11.48 9.74 2.29
CA VAL A 71 10.36 9.91 3.24
C VAL A 71 9.15 10.63 2.62
N TRP A 72 9.39 11.56 1.69
CA TRP A 72 8.31 12.28 0.98
C TRP A 72 7.46 11.38 0.08
N THR A 73 7.97 10.22 -0.35
CA THR A 73 7.25 9.27 -1.22
C THR A 73 6.30 8.37 -0.44
N TRP A 74 6.47 8.27 0.88
CA TRP A 74 5.71 7.34 1.72
C TRP A 74 4.21 7.62 1.59
N LYS A 75 3.42 6.56 1.44
CA LYS A 75 1.97 6.66 1.32
C LYS A 75 1.31 6.44 2.68
N LYS A 76 0.11 7.01 2.84
CA LYS A 76 -0.73 6.67 3.99
C LYS A 76 -1.24 5.23 3.83
N CYS A 77 -1.66 4.60 4.92
CA CYS A 77 -2.37 3.33 4.84
C CYS A 77 -3.59 3.47 3.93
N TYR A 78 -3.81 2.48 3.05
CA TYR A 78 -5.02 2.38 2.24
C TYR A 78 -6.22 1.97 3.10
N SER A 79 -7.41 2.15 2.53
CA SER A 79 -8.71 1.75 3.10
C SER A 79 -9.11 0.33 2.68
N LEU A 80 -10.08 -0.26 3.39
CA LEU A 80 -10.68 -1.54 2.99
C LEU A 80 -11.30 -1.49 1.58
N GLN A 81 -11.83 -0.34 1.17
CA GLN A 81 -12.35 -0.15 -0.18
C GLN A 81 -11.25 -0.26 -1.23
N GLU A 82 -10.09 0.36 -0.99
CA GLU A 82 -8.93 0.28 -1.89
C GLU A 82 -8.36 -1.14 -1.93
N VAL A 83 -8.35 -1.88 -0.81
CA VAL A 83 -7.99 -3.31 -0.80
C VAL A 83 -8.93 -4.11 -1.70
N ASN A 84 -10.24 -3.98 -1.49
CA ASN A 84 -11.23 -4.73 -2.27
C ASN A 84 -11.19 -4.39 -3.76
N SER A 85 -11.01 -3.11 -4.10
CA SER A 85 -10.85 -2.65 -5.48
C SER A 85 -9.56 -3.14 -6.14
N ALA A 86 -8.47 -3.26 -5.37
CA ALA A 86 -7.22 -3.81 -5.85
C ALA A 86 -7.33 -5.31 -6.14
N LEU A 87 -7.91 -6.05 -5.20
CA LEU A 87 -8.04 -7.50 -5.28
C LEU A 87 -9.01 -7.95 -6.37
N SER A 88 -10.04 -7.17 -6.69
CA SER A 88 -10.98 -7.49 -7.78
C SER A 88 -10.34 -7.47 -9.17
N LYS A 89 -9.17 -6.86 -9.32
CA LYS A 89 -8.40 -6.81 -10.57
C LYS A 89 -7.44 -7.98 -10.75
N VAL A 90 -7.30 -8.84 -9.73
CA VAL A 90 -6.39 -9.98 -9.77
C VAL A 90 -7.08 -11.16 -10.45
N GLN A 91 -6.47 -11.65 -11.51
CA GLN A 91 -6.87 -12.87 -12.18
C GLN A 91 -6.13 -14.07 -11.57
N LEU A 92 -6.92 -15.06 -11.19
CA LEU A 92 -6.42 -16.28 -10.58
C LEU A 92 -5.79 -17.17 -11.63
N VAL A 93 -4.59 -17.65 -11.34
CA VAL A 93 -3.90 -18.60 -12.18
C VAL A 93 -3.37 -19.80 -11.44
N GLY A 94 -3.52 -20.96 -12.08
CA GLY A 94 -2.93 -22.21 -11.66
C GLY A 94 -1.51 -22.40 -12.16
N TYR A 95 -0.79 -23.36 -11.56
CA TYR A 95 0.51 -23.76 -12.09
C TYR A 95 0.38 -24.32 -13.51
N SER A 96 1.32 -23.95 -14.37
CA SER A 96 1.36 -24.37 -15.78
C SER A 96 0.16 -23.95 -16.63
N GLN A 97 -0.60 -22.94 -16.18
CA GLN A 97 -1.64 -22.33 -16.99
C GLN A 97 -1.02 -21.62 -18.19
N LYS A 98 -1.52 -21.93 -19.38
CA LYS A 98 -1.11 -21.28 -20.63
C LYS A 98 -1.95 -20.03 -20.83
N TRP A 99 -1.26 -18.96 -21.21
CA TRP A 99 -1.83 -17.63 -21.52
C TRP A 99 -2.34 -17.58 -22.96
#